data_AF-A0A1B1UIY2-F1
#
_entry.id   AF-A0A1B1UIY2-F1
#
_cell.length_a   1.000
_cell.length_b   1.000
_cell.length_c   1.000
_cell.angle_alpha   90.00
_cell.angle_beta   90.00
_cell.angle_gamma   90.00
#
_symmetry.space_group_name_H-M   'P 1'
#
loop_
_entity.id
_entity.type
_entity.pdbx_description
1 polymer ?
#
loop_
_entity_poly.entity_id
_entity_poly.type
_entity_poly.pdbx_seq_one_letter_code
_entity_poly.pdbx_strand_id
1 'polypeptide(L)'
;MAAGSVLVLGSLVLHGRQSNTLLLDYELSADQSERFEALTRAFSEMARCGRIWNIPLEKREADWKRNAGASKLIERKQIHLATGNPPLVTTNMNFLKLPAGKETIYLTPDVILVTAGNAVAGFSYSDVEVTFRHTRFIEEEALPMDATVVDQTWRYVNRKGGPDRRFKNNRQLPMCLYGEIDLRSAGGLNERIQCSRVDVAEAFVSSIAAMSASMKG
;
A
#
# COMPACT_ATOMS: atom_id res chain seq x y z
N MET A 1 -6.53 32.75 -10.05
CA MET A 1 -7.01 32.39 -8.70
C MET A 1 -7.02 30.87 -8.57
N ALA A 2 -6.13 30.35 -7.73
CA ALA A 2 -6.32 29.15 -6.91
C ALA A 2 -5.22 29.24 -5.85
N ALA A 3 -5.61 29.58 -4.63
CA ALA A 3 -4.72 29.59 -3.48
C ALA A 3 -4.32 28.14 -3.19
N GLY A 4 -3.03 27.83 -3.30
CA GLY A 4 -2.47 26.58 -2.84
C GLY A 4 -1.75 26.82 -1.52
N SER A 5 -2.49 26.86 -0.43
CA SER A 5 -1.91 26.79 0.91
C SER A 5 -1.33 25.39 1.10
N VAL A 6 -0.03 25.27 1.35
CA VAL A 6 0.55 24.03 1.87
C VAL A 6 1.27 24.43 3.16
N LEU A 7 0.63 24.11 4.28
CA LEU A 7 1.20 24.23 5.61
C LEU A 7 1.82 22.87 5.92
N VAL A 8 3.15 22.80 6.03
CA VAL A 8 3.85 21.61 6.53
C VAL A 8 4.45 21.99 7.87
N LEU A 9 3.95 21.36 8.94
CA LEU A 9 4.48 21.48 10.30
C LEU A 9 5.64 20.49 10.45
N GLY A 10 6.82 21.03 10.75
CA GLY A 10 8.13 20.39 10.65
C GLY A 10 9.05 21.35 9.90
N SER A 11 10.28 21.60 10.36
CA SER A 11 11.15 22.67 9.85
C SER A 11 11.56 22.45 8.39
N LEU A 12 10.69 22.79 7.45
CA LEU A 12 10.91 22.73 6.01
C LEU A 12 11.35 24.12 5.52
N VAL A 13 12.61 24.27 5.14
CA VAL A 13 13.08 25.51 4.52
C VAL A 13 12.80 25.44 3.01
N LEU A 14 11.64 25.96 2.60
CA LEU A 14 11.26 26.09 1.19
C LEU A 14 12.01 27.26 0.52
N HIS A 15 13.02 26.97 -0.29
CA HIS A 15 13.68 27.99 -1.12
C HIS A 15 13.12 28.01 -2.55
N GLY A 16 12.45 29.11 -2.90
CA GLY A 16 12.47 29.72 -4.23
C GLY A 16 11.66 29.09 -5.38
N ARG A 17 10.74 29.89 -5.95
CA ARG A 17 10.20 29.71 -7.31
C ARG A 17 11.25 30.12 -8.34
N GLN A 18 11.86 29.17 -9.01
CA GLN A 18 12.39 29.33 -10.36
C GLN A 18 12.50 27.94 -10.99
N SER A 19 11.61 27.65 -11.96
CA SER A 19 11.26 26.32 -12.53
C SER A 19 10.45 25.42 -11.58
N ASN A 20 9.57 24.56 -12.11
CA ASN A 20 8.54 23.79 -11.36
C ASN A 20 9.11 22.75 -10.35
N THR A 21 10.36 22.87 -9.90
CA THR A 21 11.06 21.91 -9.06
C THR A 21 11.02 22.33 -7.59
N LEU A 22 10.59 21.42 -6.72
CA LEU A 22 10.60 21.55 -5.27
C LEU A 22 11.92 20.99 -4.71
N LEU A 23 12.69 21.81 -4.01
CA LEU A 23 13.88 21.39 -3.29
C LEU A 23 13.52 21.03 -1.85
N LEU A 24 13.79 19.80 -1.43
CA LEU A 24 13.60 19.31 -0.07
C LEU A 24 14.95 18.83 0.48
N ASP A 25 15.50 19.52 1.47
CA ASP A 25 16.74 19.11 2.13
C ASP A 25 16.41 18.63 3.55
N TYR A 26 16.69 17.36 3.85
CA TYR A 26 16.35 16.74 5.12
C TYR A 26 17.56 16.71 6.06
N GLU A 27 17.42 17.34 7.22
CA GLU A 27 18.31 17.20 8.36
C GLU A 27 17.51 16.56 9.50
N LEU A 28 17.61 15.24 9.61
CA LEU A 28 16.79 14.46 10.56
C LEU A 28 17.44 14.45 11.95
N SER A 29 16.60 14.59 12.98
CA SER A 29 17.03 14.26 14.35
C SER A 29 17.35 12.76 14.47
N ALA A 30 18.09 12.36 15.50
CA ALA A 30 18.40 10.94 15.73
C ALA A 30 17.13 10.06 15.82
N ASP A 31 16.09 10.55 16.50
CA ASP A 31 14.80 9.86 16.63
C ASP A 31 14.06 9.76 15.29
N GLN A 32 14.04 10.84 14.48
CA GLN A 32 13.44 10.81 13.15
C GLN A 32 14.18 9.86 12.21
N SER A 33 15.52 9.86 12.25
CA SER A 33 16.36 8.94 11.47
C SER A 33 16.08 7.49 11.84
N GLU A 34 16.04 7.16 13.14
CA GLU A 34 15.79 5.79 13.61
C GLU A 34 14.42 5.26 13.14
N ARG A 35 13.37 6.09 13.24
CA ARG A 35 12.02 5.72 12.80
C ARG A 35 11.94 5.54 11.29
N PHE A 36 12.51 6.48 10.52
CA PHE A 36 12.50 6.39 9.07
C PHE A 36 13.34 5.21 8.56
N GLU A 37 14.44 4.88 9.22
CA GLU A 37 15.21 3.67 8.95
C GLU A 37 14.42 2.39 9.27
N ALA A 38 13.67 2.36 10.38
CA ALA A 38 12.80 1.22 10.72
C ALA A 38 11.71 1.03 9.66
N LEU A 39 11.09 2.12 9.20
CA LEU A 39 10.14 2.11 8.09
C LEU A 39 10.80 1.61 6.80
N THR A 40 12.00 2.10 6.47
CA THR A 40 12.77 1.70 5.29
C THR A 40 13.10 0.21 5.30
N ARG A 41 13.48 -0.35 6.46
CA ARG A 41 13.72 -1.79 6.62
C ARG A 41 12.44 -2.59 6.39
N ALA A 42 11.33 -2.21 7.01
CA ALA A 42 10.05 -2.91 6.85
C ALA A 42 9.54 -2.85 5.39
N PHE A 43 9.66 -1.69 4.74
CA PHE A 43 9.31 -1.51 3.33
C PHE A 43 10.18 -2.38 2.41
N SER A 44 11.48 -2.48 2.71
CA SER A 44 12.42 -3.30 1.94
C SER A 44 12.14 -4.80 2.09
N GLU A 45 11.74 -5.26 3.28
CA GLU A 45 11.25 -6.64 3.47
C GLU A 45 9.94 -6.88 2.72
N MET A 46 9.01 -5.91 2.75
CA MET A 46 7.78 -5.99 1.97
C MET A 46 8.07 -6.08 0.47
N ALA A 47 9.03 -5.30 -0.04
CA ALA A 47 9.45 -5.32 -1.45
C ALA A 47 10.01 -6.68 -1.92
N ARG A 48 10.49 -7.52 -0.99
CA ARG A 48 11.01 -8.86 -1.26
C ARG A 48 9.95 -9.96 -1.25
N CYS A 49 8.71 -9.64 -0.89
CA CYS A 49 7.63 -10.61 -0.87
C CYS A 49 7.33 -11.12 -2.30
N GLY A 50 6.97 -12.39 -2.41
CA GLY A 50 6.80 -13.08 -3.68
C GLY A 50 5.72 -12.45 -4.56
N ARG A 51 4.67 -11.90 -3.93
CA ARG A 51 3.70 -11.02 -4.58
C ARG A 51 3.17 -9.91 -3.67
N ILE A 52 3.00 -8.75 -4.28
CA ILE A 52 2.33 -7.58 -3.74
C ILE A 52 1.32 -7.10 -4.77
N TRP A 53 0.10 -6.83 -4.33
CA TRP A 53 -1.02 -6.49 -5.18
C TRP A 53 -1.61 -5.15 -4.76
N ASN A 54 -1.86 -4.25 -5.70
CA ASN A 54 -2.81 -3.15 -5.52
C ASN A 54 -4.22 -3.66 -5.87
N ILE A 55 -5.19 -3.38 -5.00
CA ILE A 55 -6.60 -3.73 -5.19
C ILE A 55 -7.35 -2.41 -5.47
N PRO A 56 -7.80 -2.16 -6.71
CA PRO A 56 -8.52 -0.94 -7.03
C PRO A 56 -9.79 -0.79 -6.20
N LEU A 57 -9.87 0.28 -5.41
CA LEU A 57 -11.02 0.63 -4.59
C LEU A 57 -11.98 1.55 -5.37
N GLU A 58 -12.43 1.14 -6.57
CA GLU A 58 -13.51 1.87 -7.23
C GLU A 58 -14.78 1.84 -6.35
N LYS A 59 -15.63 2.89 -6.44
CA LYS A 59 -16.83 3.13 -5.59
C LYS A 59 -17.87 2.00 -5.64
N ARG A 60 -17.56 0.84 -5.07
CA ARG A 60 -18.44 -0.34 -4.96
C ARG A 60 -18.15 -1.13 -3.67
N GLU A 61 -18.20 -0.44 -2.54
CA GLU A 61 -18.21 -1.12 -1.23
C GLU A 61 -19.44 -2.02 -1.03
N ALA A 62 -20.50 -1.81 -1.83
CA ALA A 62 -21.72 -2.64 -1.81
C ALA A 62 -21.51 -4.07 -2.33
N ASP A 63 -20.55 -4.29 -3.25
CA ASP A 63 -20.29 -5.62 -3.84
C ASP A 63 -19.22 -6.42 -3.06
N TRP A 64 -18.35 -5.75 -2.29
CA TRP A 64 -17.31 -6.41 -1.48
C TRP A 64 -17.90 -7.40 -0.47
N LYS A 65 -18.99 -7.03 0.22
CA LYS A 65 -19.66 -7.92 1.21
C LYS A 65 -20.48 -9.04 0.57
N ARG A 66 -20.88 -8.92 -0.70
CA ARG A 66 -21.67 -9.95 -1.41
C ARG A 66 -20.81 -11.04 -2.06
N ASN A 67 -19.54 -10.77 -2.31
CA ASN A 67 -18.66 -11.63 -3.11
C ASN A 67 -17.58 -12.36 -2.30
N ALA A 68 -17.72 -12.48 -0.97
CA ALA A 68 -16.76 -13.20 -0.11
C ALA A 68 -16.56 -14.69 -0.44
N GLY A 69 -17.34 -15.25 -1.37
CA GLY A 69 -17.14 -16.60 -1.95
C GLY A 69 -16.72 -16.60 -3.43
N ALA A 70 -16.58 -15.43 -4.06
CA ALA A 70 -16.23 -15.26 -5.47
C ALA A 70 -14.94 -14.44 -5.61
N SER A 71 -13.81 -15.08 -5.27
CA SER A 71 -12.45 -14.60 -5.63
C SER A 71 -12.31 -14.25 -7.13
N LYS A 72 -13.21 -14.77 -7.97
CA LYS A 72 -13.22 -14.63 -9.42
C LYS A 72 -13.45 -13.20 -9.95
N LEU A 73 -13.83 -12.24 -9.09
CA LEU A 73 -14.18 -10.87 -9.53
C LEU A 73 -13.28 -9.75 -9.00
N ILE A 74 -12.30 -10.04 -8.14
CA ILE A 74 -11.40 -8.98 -7.65
C ILE A 74 -10.26 -8.84 -8.65
N GLU A 75 -10.34 -7.82 -9.50
CA GLU A 75 -9.18 -7.39 -10.27
C GLU A 75 -8.11 -6.90 -9.29
N ARG A 76 -6.91 -7.45 -9.40
CA ARG A 76 -5.74 -7.04 -8.63
C ARG A 76 -4.58 -6.83 -9.58
N LYS A 77 -3.79 -5.80 -9.32
CA LYS A 77 -2.64 -5.44 -10.16
C LYS A 77 -1.37 -5.68 -9.38
N GLN A 78 -0.47 -6.49 -9.93
CA GLN A 78 0.82 -6.72 -9.29
C GLN A 78 1.59 -5.42 -9.29
N ILE A 79 2.16 -5.07 -8.14
CA ILE A 79 2.98 -3.87 -7.97
C ILE A 79 4.36 -4.26 -7.46
N HIS A 80 5.34 -3.40 -7.75
CA HIS A 80 6.70 -3.53 -7.26
C HIS A 80 7.07 -2.28 -6.48
N LEU A 81 7.45 -2.50 -5.23
CA LEU A 81 7.96 -1.45 -4.36
C LEU A 81 9.38 -1.09 -4.78
N ALA A 82 9.72 0.19 -4.69
CA ALA A 82 11.03 0.69 -5.06
C ALA A 82 11.40 1.88 -4.16
N THR A 83 12.63 2.35 -4.28
CA THR A 83 13.00 3.68 -3.79
C THR A 83 13.02 4.67 -4.95
N GLY A 84 12.81 5.94 -4.66
CA GLY A 84 12.88 7.02 -5.65
C GLY A 84 12.00 8.20 -5.27
N ASN A 85 12.18 9.30 -5.97
CA ASN A 85 11.56 10.58 -5.62
C ASN A 85 10.48 10.97 -6.65
N PRO A 86 9.48 11.77 -6.24
CA PRO A 86 8.49 12.34 -7.15
C PRO A 86 9.14 13.13 -8.29
N PRO A 87 8.53 13.17 -9.50
CA PRO A 87 8.95 14.11 -10.52
C PRO A 87 8.99 15.52 -9.97
N LEU A 88 9.99 16.30 -10.37
CA LEU A 88 10.17 17.69 -9.93
C LEU A 88 10.40 17.85 -8.42
N VAL A 89 10.79 16.80 -7.70
CA VAL A 89 11.32 16.91 -6.33
C VAL A 89 12.80 16.60 -6.34
N THR A 90 13.61 17.57 -5.96
CA THR A 90 15.04 17.38 -5.70
C THR A 90 15.26 17.27 -4.21
N THR A 91 15.95 16.22 -3.77
CA THR A 91 16.19 15.96 -2.35
C THR A 91 17.52 15.27 -2.11
N ASN A 92 18.05 15.41 -0.90
CA ASN A 92 19.28 14.77 -0.44
C ASN A 92 19.09 13.28 -0.06
N MET A 93 17.86 12.75 -0.13
CA MET A 93 17.56 11.35 0.21
C MET A 93 16.62 10.67 -0.79
N ASN A 94 16.52 9.34 -0.73
CA ASN A 94 15.57 8.57 -1.52
C ASN A 94 14.34 8.21 -0.70
N PHE A 95 13.15 8.54 -1.21
CA PHE A 95 11.89 8.13 -0.58
C PHE A 95 11.49 6.71 -0.92
N LEU A 96 10.56 6.16 -0.14
CA LEU A 96 10.00 4.82 -0.36
C LEU A 96 8.80 4.94 -1.30
N LYS A 97 8.92 4.38 -2.50
CA LYS A 97 7.98 4.55 -3.60
C LYS A 97 7.06 3.34 -3.75
N LEU A 98 5.77 3.59 -3.55
CA LEU A 98 4.69 2.61 -3.62
C LEU A 98 3.73 2.98 -4.76
N PRO A 99 3.76 2.27 -5.90
CA PRO A 99 2.77 2.45 -6.96
C PRO A 99 1.39 1.98 -6.53
N ALA A 100 0.36 2.81 -6.75
CA ALA A 100 -1.02 2.54 -6.33
C ALA A 100 -1.99 2.93 -7.47
N GLY A 101 -2.11 2.06 -8.48
CA GLY A 101 -2.96 2.30 -9.63
C GLY A 101 -2.49 3.50 -10.48
N LYS A 102 -3.28 4.59 -10.48
CA LYS A 102 -2.95 5.84 -11.19
C LYS A 102 -2.10 6.79 -10.34
N GLU A 103 -1.99 6.49 -9.06
CA GLU A 103 -1.27 7.28 -8.08
C GLU A 103 0.07 6.61 -7.75
N THR A 104 0.97 7.39 -7.18
CA THR A 104 2.17 6.86 -6.54
C THR A 104 2.32 7.51 -5.19
N ILE A 105 2.41 6.68 -4.15
CA ILE A 105 2.62 7.08 -2.79
C ILE A 105 4.13 7.06 -2.53
N TYR A 106 4.63 8.11 -1.90
CA TYR A 106 6.00 8.25 -1.45
C TYR A 106 5.99 8.48 0.06
N LEU A 107 6.59 7.55 0.81
CA LEU A 107 6.78 7.71 2.24
C LEU A 107 8.09 8.46 2.47
N THR A 108 7.99 9.64 3.07
CA THR A 108 9.13 10.49 3.47
C THR A 108 9.31 10.45 4.99
N PRO A 109 10.35 11.07 5.56
CA PRO A 109 10.55 11.11 7.02
C PRO A 109 9.45 11.84 7.82
N ASP A 110 8.68 12.73 7.19
CA ASP A 110 7.78 13.67 7.85
C ASP A 110 6.34 13.62 7.30
N VAL A 111 6.16 13.36 6.01
CA VAL A 111 4.86 13.30 5.35
C VAL A 111 4.73 12.11 4.38
N ILE A 112 3.50 11.83 3.98
CA ILE A 112 3.19 10.94 2.87
C ILE A 112 2.87 11.83 1.66
N LEU A 113 3.69 11.75 0.61
CA LEU A 113 3.42 12.43 -0.65
C LEU A 113 2.68 11.49 -1.60
N VAL A 114 1.64 11.99 -2.26
CA VAL A 114 0.88 11.25 -3.27
C VAL A 114 0.90 12.03 -4.56
N THR A 115 1.33 11.39 -5.64
CA THR A 115 1.35 12.00 -6.98
C THR A 115 0.35 11.35 -7.91
N ALA A 116 -0.38 12.16 -8.68
CA ALA A 116 -1.27 11.70 -9.73
C ALA A 116 -1.12 12.63 -10.96
N GLY A 117 -0.46 12.14 -12.02
CA GLY A 117 -0.08 12.99 -13.16
C GLY A 117 0.83 14.14 -12.71
N ASN A 118 0.37 15.38 -12.89
CA ASN A 118 1.09 16.59 -12.47
C ASN A 118 0.65 17.11 -11.09
N ALA A 119 -0.30 16.45 -10.42
CA ALA A 119 -0.76 16.83 -9.10
C ALA A 119 0.07 16.13 -8.01
N VAL A 120 0.36 16.85 -6.93
CA VAL A 120 1.02 16.34 -5.74
C VAL A 120 0.21 16.77 -4.52
N ALA A 121 -0.09 15.84 -3.63
CA ALA A 121 -0.69 16.08 -2.32
C ALA A 121 0.25 15.58 -1.23
N GLY A 122 0.30 16.28 -0.10
CA GLY A 122 1.04 15.86 1.09
C GLY A 122 0.07 15.60 2.23
N PHE A 123 0.28 14.50 2.96
CA PHE A 123 -0.50 14.12 4.13
C PHE A 123 0.44 13.94 5.32
N SER A 124 0.07 14.49 6.46
CA SER A 124 0.69 14.09 7.72
C SER A 124 0.48 12.60 7.95
N TYR A 125 1.47 11.89 8.52
CA TYR A 125 1.28 10.52 9.00
C TYR A 125 0.14 10.39 10.02
N SER A 126 -0.17 11.45 10.80
CA SER A 126 -1.30 11.45 11.74
C SER A 126 -2.66 11.50 11.06
N ASP A 127 -2.72 11.95 9.81
CA ASP A 127 -3.96 12.19 9.07
C ASP A 127 -4.29 11.04 8.11
N VAL A 128 -3.42 10.02 8.06
CA VAL A 128 -3.59 8.80 7.28
C VAL A 128 -3.83 7.63 8.22
N GLU A 129 -5.04 7.09 8.19
CA GLU A 129 -5.38 5.83 8.81
C GLU A 129 -4.73 4.69 8.01
N VAL A 130 -3.88 3.90 8.66
CA VAL A 130 -3.28 2.69 8.08
C VAL A 130 -3.72 1.50 8.90
N THR A 131 -4.44 0.57 8.27
CA THR A 131 -4.95 -0.63 8.95
C THR A 131 -4.43 -1.91 8.32
N PHE A 132 -4.29 -2.94 9.14
CA PHE A 132 -3.90 -4.28 8.73
C PHE A 132 -5.01 -5.29 9.02
N ARG A 133 -5.22 -6.25 8.13
CA ARG A 133 -6.02 -7.45 8.41
C ARG A 133 -5.55 -8.66 7.61
N HIS A 134 -5.86 -9.84 8.12
CA HIS A 134 -5.75 -11.08 7.35
C HIS A 134 -6.90 -11.20 6.35
N THR A 135 -6.59 -11.64 5.13
CA THR A 135 -7.59 -11.97 4.12
C THR A 135 -7.23 -13.28 3.41
N ARG A 136 -8.25 -14.00 2.94
CA ARG A 136 -8.06 -15.25 2.18
C ARG A 136 -8.35 -14.98 0.71
N PHE A 137 -7.48 -15.46 -0.17
CA PHE A 137 -7.63 -15.34 -1.61
C PHE A 137 -7.47 -16.69 -2.29
N ILE A 138 -8.40 -17.06 -3.17
CA ILE A 138 -8.30 -18.28 -3.97
C ILE A 138 -7.38 -18.00 -5.15
N GLU A 139 -6.25 -18.70 -5.23
CA GLU A 139 -5.30 -18.56 -6.33
C GLU A 139 -5.66 -19.53 -7.46
N GLU A 140 -5.99 -18.98 -8.63
CA GLU A 140 -6.19 -19.79 -9.85
C GLU A 140 -4.88 -20.00 -10.63
N GLU A 141 -3.90 -19.12 -10.45
CA GLU A 141 -2.62 -19.17 -11.16
C GLU A 141 -1.52 -19.81 -10.31
N ALA A 142 -0.26 -19.65 -10.71
CA ALA A 142 0.88 -20.05 -9.89
C ALA A 142 0.82 -19.33 -8.53
N LEU A 143 1.26 -20.01 -7.46
CA LEU A 143 1.35 -19.42 -6.14
C LEU A 143 2.60 -18.53 -6.02
N PRO A 144 2.56 -17.45 -5.22
CA PRO A 144 3.79 -16.86 -4.67
C PRO A 144 4.62 -17.94 -3.94
N MET A 145 5.96 -17.87 -4.05
CA MET A 145 6.85 -18.86 -3.42
C MET A 145 6.78 -18.85 -1.89
N ASP A 146 6.36 -17.72 -1.32
CA ASP A 146 6.20 -17.45 0.11
C ASP A 146 4.74 -17.49 0.56
N ALA A 147 3.83 -17.97 -0.29
CA ALA A 147 2.41 -18.04 0.04
C ALA A 147 2.11 -19.06 1.15
N THR A 148 1.30 -18.65 2.12
CA THR A 148 0.73 -19.56 3.13
C THR A 148 -0.63 -20.08 2.65
N VAL A 149 -0.71 -21.35 2.24
CA VAL A 149 -2.00 -21.99 1.90
C VAL A 149 -2.72 -22.38 3.19
N VAL A 150 -3.94 -21.87 3.38
CA VAL A 150 -4.74 -22.07 4.61
C VAL A 150 -6.00 -22.91 4.38
N ASP A 151 -6.42 -23.07 3.13
CA ASP A 151 -7.58 -23.89 2.77
C ASP A 151 -7.51 -24.28 1.28
N GLN A 152 -8.48 -25.05 0.82
CA GLN A 152 -8.67 -25.40 -0.59
C GLN A 152 -10.15 -25.38 -0.95
N THR A 153 -10.44 -25.02 -2.20
CA THR A 153 -11.80 -25.06 -2.75
C THR A 153 -11.81 -25.72 -4.11
N TRP A 154 -13.00 -26.05 -4.64
CA TRP A 154 -13.12 -26.55 -6.02
C TRP A 154 -13.33 -25.39 -6.98
N ARG A 155 -12.73 -25.48 -8.18
CA ARG A 155 -12.96 -24.49 -9.25
C ARG A 155 -14.45 -24.32 -9.57
N TYR A 156 -15.20 -25.42 -9.54
CA TYR A 156 -16.65 -25.42 -9.64
C TYR A 156 -17.24 -26.12 -8.41
N VAL A 157 -17.92 -25.36 -7.55
CA VAL A 157 -18.57 -25.88 -6.34
C VAL A 157 -20.05 -26.20 -6.58
N ASN A 158 -20.53 -27.28 -5.98
CA ASN A 158 -21.96 -27.57 -5.90
C ASN A 158 -22.62 -26.79 -4.74
N ARG A 159 -23.94 -26.90 -4.58
CA ARG A 159 -24.70 -26.19 -3.52
C ARG A 159 -24.22 -26.50 -2.09
N LYS A 160 -23.52 -27.61 -1.87
CA LYS A 160 -22.96 -28.02 -0.57
C LYS A 160 -21.47 -27.66 -0.43
N GLY A 161 -20.87 -26.94 -1.37
CA GLY A 161 -19.45 -26.55 -1.34
C GLY A 161 -18.45 -27.62 -1.84
N GLY A 162 -18.93 -28.83 -2.14
CA GLY A 162 -18.10 -29.90 -2.73
C GLY A 162 -17.91 -29.76 -4.25
N PRO A 163 -17.21 -30.70 -4.91
CA PRO A 163 -17.00 -30.63 -6.35
C PRO A 163 -18.32 -30.75 -7.11
N ASP A 164 -18.57 -29.84 -8.05
CA ASP A 164 -19.59 -30.04 -9.08
C ASP A 164 -19.09 -31.05 -10.12
N ARG A 165 -19.71 -32.24 -10.12
CA ARG A 165 -19.34 -33.38 -10.95
C ARG A 165 -19.77 -33.25 -12.41
N ARG A 166 -20.54 -32.22 -12.77
CA ARG A 166 -20.93 -31.94 -14.17
C ARG A 166 -19.75 -31.39 -14.98
N PHE A 167 -18.80 -30.74 -14.31
CA PHE A 167 -17.61 -30.21 -14.96
C PHE A 167 -16.50 -31.26 -14.99
N LYS A 168 -16.15 -31.70 -16.20
CA LYS A 168 -14.95 -32.51 -16.42
C LYS A 168 -13.71 -31.66 -16.09
N ASN A 169 -12.70 -32.26 -15.45
CA ASN A 169 -11.46 -31.60 -15.00
C ASN A 169 -11.66 -30.46 -13.98
N ASN A 170 -12.64 -30.62 -13.07
CA ASN A 170 -12.81 -29.72 -11.93
C ASN A 170 -11.68 -29.92 -10.90
N ARG A 171 -10.62 -29.11 -10.98
CA ARG A 171 -9.49 -29.15 -10.04
C ARG A 171 -9.79 -28.41 -8.74
N GLN A 172 -9.06 -28.77 -7.68
CA GLN A 172 -8.98 -27.95 -6.48
C GLN A 172 -8.08 -26.73 -6.72
N LEU A 173 -8.41 -25.65 -6.03
CA LEU A 173 -7.73 -24.37 -6.03
C LEU A 173 -7.28 -24.05 -4.60
N PRO A 174 -6.02 -23.67 -4.39
CA PRO A 174 -5.53 -23.27 -3.08
C PRO A 174 -6.13 -21.93 -2.65
N MET A 175 -6.44 -21.80 -1.36
CA MET A 175 -6.79 -20.55 -0.70
C MET A 175 -5.58 -20.09 0.12
N CYS A 176 -4.98 -18.99 -0.28
CA CYS A 176 -3.80 -18.41 0.36
C CYS A 176 -4.20 -17.30 1.33
N LEU A 177 -3.44 -17.19 2.42
CA LEU A 177 -3.51 -16.08 3.35
C LEU A 177 -2.67 -14.92 2.82
N TYR A 178 -3.25 -13.73 2.86
CA TYR A 178 -2.61 -12.47 2.50
C TYR A 178 -2.75 -11.47 3.64
N GLY A 179 -1.74 -10.62 3.80
CA GLY A 179 -1.80 -9.42 4.63
C GLY A 179 -2.41 -8.29 3.82
N GLU A 180 -3.56 -7.77 4.23
CA GLU A 180 -4.26 -6.69 3.57
C GLU A 180 -4.04 -5.39 4.34
N ILE A 181 -3.58 -4.36 3.62
CA ILE A 181 -3.26 -3.04 4.12
C ILE A 181 -4.19 -2.04 3.46
N ASP A 182 -4.93 -1.27 4.26
CA ASP A 182 -5.71 -0.13 3.77
C ASP A 182 -5.04 1.18 4.23
N LEU A 183 -4.85 2.13 3.31
CA LEU A 183 -4.40 3.50 3.59
C LEU A 183 -5.54 4.47 3.26
N ARG A 184 -5.99 5.25 4.25
CA ARG A 184 -7.14 6.16 4.10
C ARG A 184 -6.90 7.52 4.72
N SER A 185 -7.35 8.59 4.07
CA SER A 185 -7.34 9.94 4.64
C SER A 185 -8.60 10.71 4.29
N ALA A 186 -8.94 11.69 5.12
CA ALA A 186 -10.06 12.61 4.83
C ALA A 186 -9.81 13.46 3.56
N GLY A 187 -8.54 13.63 3.17
CA GLY A 187 -8.15 14.35 1.96
C GLY A 187 -8.17 13.50 0.68
N GLY A 188 -8.71 12.28 0.74
CA GLY A 188 -9.04 11.48 -0.45
C GLY A 188 -8.09 10.34 -0.79
N LEU A 189 -7.04 10.11 0.00
CA LEU A 189 -6.25 8.87 -0.12
C LEU A 189 -7.15 7.69 0.27
N ASN A 190 -7.25 6.69 -0.60
CA ASN A 190 -8.02 5.47 -0.34
C ASN A 190 -7.45 4.33 -1.18
N GLU A 191 -6.45 3.66 -0.64
CA GLU A 191 -5.70 2.61 -1.35
C GLU A 191 -5.70 1.30 -0.56
N ARG A 192 -5.72 0.18 -1.30
CA ARG A 192 -5.64 -1.17 -0.73
C ARG A 192 -4.53 -1.97 -1.36
N ILE A 193 -3.78 -2.65 -0.51
CA ILE A 193 -2.65 -3.49 -0.89
C ILE A 193 -2.80 -4.86 -0.25
N GLN A 194 -2.47 -5.93 -0.98
CA GLN A 194 -2.31 -7.27 -0.42
C GLN A 194 -0.88 -7.76 -0.58
N CYS A 195 -0.32 -8.33 0.48
CA CYS A 195 1.01 -8.91 0.51
C CYS A 195 0.94 -10.41 0.83
N SER A 196 1.70 -11.21 0.09
CA SER A 196 1.77 -12.66 0.27
C SER A 196 2.32 -13.09 1.64
N ARG A 197 3.12 -12.23 2.29
CA ARG A 197 3.58 -12.41 3.67
C ARG A 197 2.84 -11.50 4.64
N VAL A 198 2.02 -12.10 5.49
CA VAL A 198 1.21 -11.42 6.51
C VAL A 198 2.05 -10.71 7.57
N ASP A 199 3.10 -11.36 8.06
CA ASP A 199 3.98 -10.86 9.11
C ASP A 199 4.74 -9.61 8.67
N VAL A 200 5.21 -9.59 7.42
CA VAL A 200 5.91 -8.45 6.83
C VAL A 200 4.96 -7.27 6.61
N ALA A 201 3.74 -7.54 6.15
CA ALA A 201 2.72 -6.50 6.00
C ALA A 201 2.34 -5.87 7.34
N GLU A 202 2.17 -6.66 8.40
CA GLU A 202 1.88 -6.16 9.75
C GLU A 202 3.03 -5.32 10.32
N ALA A 203 4.28 -5.77 10.13
CA ALA A 203 5.47 -5.02 10.53
C ALA A 203 5.58 -3.68 9.80
N PHE A 204 5.24 -3.64 8.51
CA PHE A 204 5.18 -2.41 7.71
C PHE A 204 4.11 -1.43 8.19
N VAL A 205 2.90 -1.91 8.51
CA VAL A 205 1.85 -1.04 9.08
C VAL A 205 2.28 -0.48 10.44
N SER A 206 2.92 -1.31 11.26
CA SER A 206 3.44 -0.90 12.58
C SER A 206 4.53 0.18 12.46
N SER A 207 5.43 0.06 11.48
CA SER A 207 6.48 1.06 11.26
C SER A 207 5.95 2.38 10.68
N ILE A 208 4.91 2.34 9.83
CA ILE A 208 4.21 3.56 9.40
C ILE A 208 3.54 4.25 10.59
N ALA A 209 2.84 3.48 11.44
CA ALA A 209 2.17 4.04 12.61
C ALA A 209 3.17 4.76 13.55
N ALA A 210 4.38 4.23 13.70
CA ALA A 210 5.44 4.84 14.50
C ALA A 210 5.91 6.22 13.97
N MET A 211 5.75 6.51 12.67
CA MET A 211 6.05 7.83 12.10
C MET A 211 5.11 8.92 12.63
N SER A 212 3.84 8.59 12.89
CA SER A 212 2.84 9.54 13.40
C SER A 212 3.15 10.06 14.82
N ALA A 213 3.97 9.33 15.58
CA ALA A 213 4.34 9.71 16.94
C ALA A 213 5.27 10.94 17.01
N SER A 214 5.76 11.46 15.88
CA SER A 214 6.69 12.60 15.82
C SER A 214 6.00 13.98 15.90
N MET A 215 4.67 14.08 15.73
CA MET A 215 4.01 15.38 15.56
C MET A 215 3.46 16.01 16.85
N LYS A 216 3.73 15.43 18.02
CA LYS A 216 3.29 15.97 19.33
C LYS A 216 4.32 16.89 20.01
N GLY A 217 5.34 17.35 19.27
CA GLY A 217 6.38 18.27 19.75
C GLY A 217 6.09 19.71 19.36
#